data_AF-A0A671KMX1-F1
#
_entry.id   AF-A0A671KMX1-F1
#
_cell.length_a   1.000
_cell.length_b   1.000
_cell.length_c   1.000
_cell.angle_alpha   90.00
_cell.angle_beta   90.00
_cell.angle_gamma   90.00
#
_symmetry.space_group_name_H-M   'P 1'
#
loop_
_entity.id
_entity.type
_entity.pdbx_description
1 polymer ?
#
loop_
_entity_poly.entity_id
_entity_poly.type
_entity_poly.pdbx_seq_one_letter_code
_entity_poly.pdbx_strand_id
1 'polypeptide(L)'
;LILFQFMKNIFRGSQTFQYEGKPADLQDLAPGTNPPFMTFNGEVLVDVNKIEEFLEERLVPPRYPKLAAKHPESNTAGIDVFAKFSAYIKNPRKEANEASQRNIAESKIFYW
;
A
#
# COMPACT_ATOMS: atom_id res chain seq x y z
N LEU A 1 -1.34 -3.72 0.73
CA LEU A 1 -1.24 -5.18 0.45
C LEU A 1 -1.08 -6.09 1.69
N ILE A 2 0.02 -6.06 2.47
CA ILE A 2 0.18 -6.98 3.63
C ILE A 2 -0.97 -6.84 4.63
N LEU A 3 -1.30 -5.60 5.01
CA LEU A 3 -2.41 -5.33 5.92
C LEU A 3 -3.75 -5.80 5.35
N PHE A 4 -4.01 -5.53 4.06
CA PHE A 4 -5.21 -6.03 3.37
C PHE A 4 -5.32 -7.56 3.50
N GLN A 5 -4.21 -8.26 3.29
CA GLN A 5 -4.17 -9.71 3.36
C GLN A 5 -4.40 -10.26 4.75
N PHE A 6 -3.86 -9.57 5.76
CA PHE A 6 -4.11 -9.86 7.16
C PHE A 6 -5.59 -9.68 7.51
N MET A 7 -6.19 -8.55 7.11
CA MET A 7 -7.61 -8.25 7.35
C MET A 7 -8.56 -9.24 6.64
N LYS A 8 -8.13 -9.82 5.51
CA LYS A 8 -8.86 -10.91 4.83
C LYS A 8 -8.66 -12.29 5.47
N ASN A 9 -7.85 -12.42 6.53
CA ASN A 9 -7.49 -13.70 7.16
C ASN A 9 -6.83 -14.70 6.19
N ILE A 10 -6.12 -14.23 5.16
CA ILE A 10 -5.36 -15.10 4.25
C ILE A 10 -3.86 -14.84 4.30
N PHE A 11 -3.41 -13.97 5.22
CA PHE A 11 -1.99 -13.81 5.50
C PHE A 11 -1.43 -15.10 6.10
N ARG A 12 -0.74 -15.89 5.27
CA ARG A 12 0.03 -17.06 5.69
C ARG A 12 1.50 -16.79 5.37
N GLY A 13 2.32 -16.64 6.41
CA GLY A 13 3.78 -16.56 6.39
C GLY A 13 4.39 -16.05 5.07
N SER A 14 4.29 -14.75 4.79
CA SER A 14 5.02 -14.17 3.67
C SER A 14 6.52 -14.29 3.92
N GLN A 15 7.26 -14.85 2.95
CA GLN A 15 8.72 -14.83 2.97
C GLN A 15 9.17 -13.37 3.12
N THR A 16 9.75 -13.03 4.27
CA THR A 16 10.52 -11.80 4.43
C THR A 16 11.73 -11.88 3.51
N PHE A 17 11.65 -11.28 2.34
CA PHE A 17 12.76 -11.24 1.40
C PHE A 17 13.80 -10.23 1.91
N GLN A 18 14.95 -10.75 2.35
CA GLN A 18 16.14 -9.95 2.62
C GLN A 18 16.63 -9.35 1.30
N TYR A 19 16.88 -8.04 1.27
CA TYR A 19 17.34 -7.33 0.06
C TYR A 19 18.76 -7.75 -0.38
N GLU A 20 19.51 -8.47 0.46
CA GLU A 20 20.92 -8.79 0.23
C GLU A 20 21.18 -10.06 -0.61
N GLY A 21 20.13 -10.71 -1.11
CA GLY A 21 20.26 -11.79 -2.08
C GLY A 21 18.92 -12.08 -2.70
N LYS A 22 18.67 -11.56 -3.91
CA LYS A 22 17.46 -11.87 -4.67
C LYS A 22 17.38 -13.40 -4.80
N PRO A 23 16.40 -14.08 -4.19
CA PRO A 23 16.17 -15.49 -4.46
C PRO A 23 15.87 -15.63 -5.96
N ALA A 24 16.50 -16.60 -6.61
CA ALA A 24 16.28 -16.91 -8.03
C ALA A 24 14.77 -17.04 -8.35
N ASP A 25 14.01 -17.59 -7.41
CA ASP A 25 12.57 -17.83 -7.50
C ASP A 25 11.71 -16.57 -7.74
N LEU A 26 12.13 -15.38 -7.28
CA LEU A 26 11.37 -14.13 -7.48
C LEU A 26 11.46 -13.63 -8.93
N GLN A 27 12.64 -13.77 -9.56
CA GLN A 27 12.80 -13.42 -10.98
C GLN A 27 12.06 -14.40 -11.88
N ASP A 28 11.99 -15.68 -11.51
CA ASP A 28 11.24 -16.67 -12.28
C ASP A 28 9.72 -16.42 -12.22
N LEU A 29 9.22 -15.92 -11.07
CA LEU A 29 7.81 -15.59 -10.89
C LEU A 29 7.40 -14.26 -11.57
N ALA A 30 8.29 -13.26 -11.58
CA ALA A 30 8.03 -11.95 -12.18
C ALA A 30 9.33 -11.26 -12.63
N PRO A 31 9.89 -11.62 -13.79
CA PRO A 31 11.19 -11.12 -14.22
C PRO A 31 11.15 -9.61 -14.45
N GLY A 32 12.12 -8.90 -13.86
CA GLY A 32 12.23 -7.44 -13.97
C GLY A 32 11.20 -6.64 -13.15
N THR A 33 10.33 -7.29 -12.37
CA THR A 33 9.34 -6.59 -11.54
C THR A 33 9.88 -6.34 -10.14
N ASN A 34 9.83 -5.08 -9.70
CA ASN A 34 10.13 -4.73 -8.31
C ASN A 34 8.91 -5.02 -7.41
N PRO A 35 9.08 -5.63 -6.23
CA PRO A 35 8.02 -5.74 -5.23
C PRO A 35 7.46 -4.36 -4.83
N PRO A 36 6.17 -4.28 -4.42
CA PRO A 36 5.23 -5.39 -4.26
C PRO A 36 4.58 -5.84 -5.58
N PHE A 37 4.44 -7.15 -5.75
CA PHE A 37 3.64 -7.75 -6.82
C PHE A 37 2.92 -9.00 -6.29
N MET A 38 1.92 -9.46 -7.01
CA MET A 38 1.19 -10.70 -6.73
C MET A 38 1.12 -11.53 -8.01
N THR A 39 1.25 -12.85 -7.88
CA THR A 39 0.98 -13.77 -8.98
C THR A 39 -0.33 -14.52 -8.71
N PHE A 40 -1.18 -14.63 -9.73
CA PHE A 40 -2.42 -15.39 -9.67
C PHE A 40 -2.64 -16.11 -10.99
N ASN A 41 -2.75 -17.44 -10.95
CA ASN A 41 -2.94 -18.27 -12.16
C ASN A 41 -1.93 -17.98 -13.29
N GLY A 42 -0.68 -17.63 -12.94
CA GLY A 42 0.38 -17.30 -13.91
C GLY A 42 0.37 -15.85 -14.42
N GLU A 43 -0.61 -15.03 -14.04
CA GLU A 43 -0.59 -13.59 -14.29
C GLU A 43 0.14 -12.85 -13.17
N VAL A 44 0.97 -11.86 -13.53
CA VAL A 44 1.69 -11.00 -12.59
C VAL A 44 0.96 -9.65 -12.48
N LEU A 45 0.46 -9.35 -11.30
CA LEU A 45 -0.13 -8.06 -10.95
C LEU A 45 0.90 -7.23 -10.18
N VAL A 46 1.19 -6.01 -10.66
CA VAL A 46 2.25 -5.14 -10.12
C VAL A 46 1.75 -3.84 -9.51
N ASP A 47 0.51 -3.45 -9.84
CA ASP A 47 -0.14 -2.26 -9.30
C ASP A 47 -0.87 -2.63 -8.01
N VAL A 48 -0.47 -2.02 -6.90
CA VAL A 48 -1.03 -2.31 -5.57
C VAL A 48 -2.55 -2.12 -5.55
N ASN A 49 -3.07 -1.07 -6.20
CA ASN A 49 -4.51 -0.80 -6.21
C ASN A 49 -5.24 -1.90 -6.96
N LYS A 50 -4.71 -2.32 -8.12
CA LYS A 50 -5.31 -3.42 -8.90
C LYS A 50 -5.25 -4.76 -8.17
N ILE A 51 -4.17 -5.02 -7.42
CA ILE A 51 -4.08 -6.23 -6.60
C ILE A 51 -5.14 -6.21 -5.50
N GLU A 52 -5.34 -5.07 -4.84
CA GLU A 52 -6.35 -4.92 -3.78
C GLU A 52 -7.78 -5.05 -4.34
N GLU A 53 -8.07 -4.43 -5.49
CA GLU A 53 -9.35 -4.61 -6.21
C GLU A 53 -9.60 -6.07 -6.57
N PHE A 54 -8.62 -6.73 -7.19
CA PHE A 54 -8.71 -8.13 -7.58
C PHE A 54 -8.98 -9.05 -6.37
N LEU A 55 -8.28 -8.83 -5.26
CA LEU A 55 -8.49 -9.60 -4.03
C LEU A 55 -9.86 -9.30 -3.40
N GLU A 56 -10.34 -8.06 -3.43
CA GLU A 56 -11.65 -7.68 -2.90
C GLU A 56 -12.80 -8.36 -3.66
N GLU A 57 -12.69 -8.46 -4.99
CA GLU A 57 -13.66 -9.14 -5.86
C GLU A 57 -13.70 -10.66 -5.68
N ARG A 58 -12.54 -11.28 -5.43
CA ARG A 58 -12.42 -12.75 -5.30
C ARG A 58 -12.68 -13.24 -3.87
N LEU A 59 -12.28 -12.46 -2.86
CA LEU A 59 -12.38 -12.81 -1.46
C LEU A 59 -13.63 -12.17 -0.85
N VAL A 60 -14.78 -12.80 -1.11
CA VAL A 60 -16.11 -12.29 -0.75
C VAL A 60 -16.76 -13.03 0.42
N PRO A 61 -17.81 -12.45 1.03
CA PRO A 61 -18.62 -13.12 2.06
C PRO A 61 -19.31 -14.41 1.54
N PRO A 62 -19.64 -15.37 2.43
CA PRO A 62 -19.46 -15.33 3.89
C PRO A 62 -18.04 -15.72 4.34
N ARG A 63 -17.19 -16.18 3.42
CA ARG A 63 -15.87 -16.74 3.75
C ARG A 63 -14.84 -15.67 4.11
N TYR A 64 -14.95 -14.49 3.52
CA TYR A 64 -14.02 -13.37 3.74
C TYR A 64 -14.79 -12.06 3.97
N PRO A 65 -14.32 -11.19 4.89
CA PRO A 65 -14.99 -9.92 5.16
C PRO A 65 -14.82 -8.95 3.98
N LYS A 66 -15.82 -8.11 3.71
CA LYS A 66 -15.70 -6.97 2.77
C LYS A 66 -14.88 -5.86 3.43
N LEU A 67 -13.83 -5.39 2.76
CA LEU A 67 -12.93 -4.35 3.26
C LEU A 67 -13.14 -3.00 2.58
N ALA A 68 -13.84 -2.96 1.44
CA ALA A 68 -14.15 -1.71 0.76
C ALA A 68 -14.87 -0.73 1.69
N ALA A 69 -14.39 0.53 1.69
CA ALA A 69 -14.98 1.60 2.49
C ALA A 69 -16.45 1.82 2.11
N LYS A 70 -17.28 2.10 3.13
CA LYS A 70 -18.70 2.44 2.92
C LYS A 70 -18.88 3.87 2.44
N HIS A 71 -17.96 4.75 2.85
CA HIS A 71 -17.99 6.18 2.57
C HIS A 71 -16.86 6.52 1.59
N PRO A 72 -17.15 7.04 0.39
CA PRO A 72 -16.12 7.38 -0.59
C PRO A 72 -15.07 8.36 -0.06
N GLU A 73 -15.45 9.25 0.86
CA GLU A 73 -14.54 10.24 1.44
C GLU A 73 -13.39 9.58 2.22
N SER A 74 -13.63 8.40 2.81
CA SER A 74 -12.63 7.63 3.55
C SER A 74 -11.46 7.18 2.67
N ASN A 75 -11.68 6.99 1.36
CA ASN A 75 -10.62 6.56 0.43
C ASN A 75 -9.65 7.71 0.09
N THR A 76 -10.10 8.96 0.22
CA THR A 76 -9.32 10.14 -0.15
C THR A 76 -8.79 10.94 1.05
N ALA A 77 -9.32 10.65 2.25
CA ALA A 77 -8.93 11.33 3.47
C ALA A 77 -7.42 11.13 3.75
N GLY A 78 -6.68 12.23 3.82
CA GLY A 78 -5.25 12.21 4.14
C GLY A 78 -4.31 11.72 3.04
N ILE A 79 -4.78 11.55 1.79
CA ILE A 79 -3.95 11.07 0.67
C ILE A 79 -2.75 11.99 0.36
N ASP A 80 -2.87 13.28 0.68
CA ASP A 80 -1.85 14.31 0.47
C ASP A 80 -0.83 14.41 1.61
N VAL A 81 -1.11 13.81 2.77
CA VAL A 81 -0.25 13.85 3.97
C VAL A 81 1.13 13.29 3.68
N PHE A 82 1.21 12.15 2.99
CA PHE A 82 2.48 11.50 2.67
C PHE A 82 3.34 12.36 1.74
N ALA A 83 2.72 13.00 0.75
CA ALA A 83 3.41 13.88 -0.19
C ALA A 83 3.98 15.12 0.52
N LYS A 84 3.16 15.77 1.36
CA LYS A 84 3.57 16.91 2.18
C LYS A 84 4.70 16.56 3.15
N PHE A 85 4.60 15.43 3.84
CA PHE A 85 5.64 14.94 4.75
C PHE A 85 6.94 14.60 4.00
N SER A 86 6.83 13.94 2.85
CA SER A 86 7.99 13.63 2.00
C SER A 86 8.73 14.89 1.54
N ALA A 87 7.99 15.92 1.12
CA ALA A 87 8.56 17.21 0.73
C ALA A 87 9.28 17.88 1.92
N TYR A 88 8.69 17.82 3.11
CA TYR A 88 9.28 18.35 4.33
C TYR A 88 10.62 17.69 4.71
N ILE A 89 10.67 16.35 4.79
CA ILE A 89 11.89 15.63 5.19
C ILE A 89 13.00 15.74 4.15
N LYS A 90 12.64 15.80 2.86
CA LYS A 90 13.61 15.93 1.76
C LYS A 90 14.05 17.38 1.51
N ASN A 91 13.46 18.37 2.18
CA ASN A 91 13.79 19.77 1.96
C ASN A 91 15.22 20.09 2.47
N PRO A 92 16.16 20.47 1.60
CA PRO A 92 17.52 20.83 2.02
C PRO A 92 17.57 22.18 2.76
N ARG A 93 16.55 23.04 2.61
CA ARG A 93 16.48 24.37 3.24
C ARG A 93 15.59 24.33 4.50
N LYS A 94 16.24 24.08 5.64
CA LYS A 94 15.57 24.00 6.96
C LYS A 94 14.87 25.28 7.40
N GLU A 95 15.13 26.40 6.76
CA GLU A 95 14.55 27.71 7.09
C GLU A 95 13.13 27.87 6.53
N ALA A 96 12.80 27.14 5.45
CA ALA A 96 11.45 27.09 4.87
C ALA A 96 10.55 26.01 5.51
N ASN A 97 11.04 25.34 6.55
CA ASN A 97 10.37 24.17 7.13
C ASN A 97 9.21 24.50 8.07
N GLU A 98 9.16 25.70 8.65
CA GLU A 98 8.04 26.10 9.52
C GLU A 98 6.70 26.11 8.77
N ALA A 99 6.68 26.62 7.53
CA ALA A 99 5.48 26.62 6.70
C ALA A 99 5.05 25.18 6.33
N SER A 100 6.01 24.31 6.00
CA SER A 100 5.76 22.90 5.69
C SER A 100 5.24 22.11 6.90
N GLN A 101 5.74 22.39 8.12
CA GLN A 101 5.23 21.79 9.35
C GLN A 101 3.77 22.16 9.60
N ARG A 102 3.41 23.44 9.43
CA ARG A 102 2.01 23.90 9.56
C ARG A 102 1.11 23.21 8.53
N ASN A 103 1.53 23.15 7.27
CA ASN A 103 0.78 22.49 6.20
C ASN A 103 0.52 20.99 6.47
N ILE A 104 1.46 20.30 7.13
CA ILE A 104 1.28 18.90 7.55
C ILE A 104 0.31 18.82 8.74
N ALA A 105 0.47 19.69 9.76
CA ALA A 105 -0.39 19.70 10.94
C ALA A 105 -1.86 20.03 10.62
N GLU A 106 -2.11 20.82 9.58
CA GLU A 106 -3.45 21.15 9.08
C GLU A 106 -4.07 20.03 8.23
N SER A 107 -3.28 19.02 7.84
CA SER A 107 -3.80 17.92 7.04
C SER A 107 -4.72 17.05 7.89
N LYS A 108 -6.01 17.07 7.56
CA LYS A 108 -7.05 16.36 8.32
C LYS A 108 -7.12 14.90 7.91
N ILE A 109 -6.81 14.02 8.86
CA ILE A 109 -7.26 12.63 8.80
C ILE A 109 -8.66 12.64 9.42
N PHE A 110 -9.70 12.52 8.58
CA PHE A 110 -11.07 12.46 9.06
C PHE A 110 -11.29 11.12 9.77
N TYR A 111 -11.56 11.15 11.08
CA TYR A 111 -12.11 10.03 11.81
C TYR A 111 -13.64 10.12 11.72
N TRP A 112 -14.28 9.12 11.11
CA TRP A 112 -15.72 8.87 11.20
C TRP A 112 -15.96 7.72 12.18
#